data_AF-A0A6B9ML50-F1
#
_entry.id   AF-A0A6B9ML50-F1
#
_cell.length_a   1.000
_cell.length_b   1.000
_cell.length_c   1.000
_cell.angle_alpha   90.00
_cell.angle_beta   90.00
_cell.angle_gamma   90.00
#
_symmetry.space_group_name_H-M   'P 1'
#
loop_
_entity.id
_entity.type
_entity.pdbx_description
1 polymer ?
#
loop_
_entity_poly.entity_id
_entity_poly.type
_entity_poly.pdbx_seq_one_letter_code
_entity_poly.pdbx_strand_id
1 'polypeptide(L)'
;MPTINQLIRHGREEKRRTNRTRALDQCPQKQGVCPRVSTRTPKKPNSALRKIAKVRLSNRHDIFAHIPGEGHNLQEHSMVLIRGGRVKDSPGVKSHCIRGVKDLLGIPDPSSDSSLFSKKNLVITFLRLGLLLLIPYIFFCFYGCESIIQFQYFLLSKGVHFLFRLLGLCGGAGLTLLFCCLWGFGDDLSHSMMAGDDPHIDPALLQVQGQLHALVREQLRHYCERGRPQWLRSNSQEQQAIYEEATDQIISQLEIPNDVQEHRTWLKHLQANPTTLYGLFKPYRVPIFGIE
;
A
#
# COMPACT_ATOMS: atom_id res chain seq x y z
N MET A 1 -44.33 9.88 -12.06
CA MET A 1 -43.70 10.22 -10.76
C MET A 1 -44.79 10.21 -9.70
N PRO A 2 -44.62 9.53 -8.54
CA PRO A 2 -45.70 9.39 -7.56
C PRO A 2 -45.97 10.72 -6.85
N THR A 3 -47.24 10.96 -6.47
CA THR A 3 -47.66 12.15 -5.72
C THR A 3 -47.35 12.02 -4.23
N ILE A 4 -47.31 13.14 -3.50
CA ILE A 4 -47.03 13.15 -2.06
C ILE A 4 -48.05 12.30 -1.29
N ASN A 5 -49.34 12.41 -1.61
CA ASN A 5 -50.41 11.62 -0.99
C ASN A 5 -50.27 10.11 -1.26
N GLN A 6 -49.66 9.70 -2.39
CA GLN A 6 -49.34 8.29 -2.64
C GLN A 6 -48.19 7.82 -1.74
N LEU A 7 -47.18 8.65 -1.50
CA LEU A 7 -46.06 8.32 -0.61
C LEU A 7 -46.45 8.29 0.88
N ILE A 8 -47.44 9.09 1.28
CA ILE A 8 -48.02 9.04 2.63
C ILE A 8 -48.82 7.75 2.85
N ARG A 9 -49.58 7.30 1.84
CA ARG A 9 -50.36 6.03 1.91
C ARG A 9 -49.50 4.78 1.72
N HIS A 10 -48.46 4.87 0.90
CA HIS A 10 -47.55 3.78 0.58
C HIS A 10 -46.10 4.29 0.64
N GLY A 11 -45.43 4.00 1.75
CA GLY A 11 -44.01 4.28 1.91
C GLY A 11 -43.15 3.61 0.83
N ARG A 12 -41.98 4.19 0.53
CA ARG A 12 -41.05 3.60 -0.44
C ARG A 12 -40.39 2.36 0.15
N GLU A 13 -40.53 1.22 -0.52
CA GLU A 13 -39.83 -0.01 -0.14
C GLU A 13 -38.39 -0.06 -0.67
N GLU A 14 -37.49 -0.61 0.15
CA GLU A 14 -36.13 -0.90 -0.28
C GLU A 14 -36.07 -2.12 -1.22
N LYS A 15 -35.32 -2.01 -2.32
CA LYS A 15 -35.12 -3.10 -3.28
C LYS A 15 -34.23 -4.19 -2.67
N ARG A 16 -34.86 -5.20 -2.05
CA ARG A 16 -34.20 -6.39 -1.48
C ARG A 16 -33.27 -7.05 -2.50
N ARG A 17 -32.00 -7.27 -2.14
CA ARG A 17 -30.99 -7.92 -2.98
C ARG A 17 -30.61 -9.30 -2.42
N THR A 18 -30.53 -10.31 -3.28
CA THR A 18 -30.11 -11.66 -2.87
C THR A 18 -28.58 -11.80 -2.88
N ASN A 19 -28.00 -12.33 -1.81
CA ASN A 19 -26.57 -12.63 -1.77
C ASN A 19 -26.23 -13.79 -2.73
N ARG A 20 -25.21 -13.58 -3.59
CA ARG A 20 -24.74 -14.55 -4.57
C ARG A 20 -23.95 -15.71 -3.95
N THR A 21 -23.35 -15.51 -2.77
CA THR A 21 -22.51 -16.50 -2.07
C THR A 21 -23.21 -17.17 -0.87
N ARG A 22 -24.53 -17.43 -0.99
CA ARG A 22 -25.36 -18.04 0.08
C ARG A 22 -24.72 -19.27 0.74
N ALA A 23 -24.07 -20.14 -0.05
CA ALA A 23 -23.47 -21.39 0.44
C ALA A 23 -22.27 -21.21 1.41
N LEU A 24 -21.81 -19.98 1.68
CA LEU A 24 -20.78 -19.69 2.68
C LEU A 24 -21.34 -19.24 4.03
N ASP A 25 -22.66 -19.11 4.19
CA ASP A 25 -23.34 -18.70 5.45
C ASP A 25 -22.71 -17.46 6.11
N GLN A 26 -22.49 -16.41 5.31
CA GLN A 26 -21.82 -15.16 5.69
C GLN A 26 -20.34 -15.30 6.14
N CYS A 27 -19.77 -16.50 6.25
CA CYS A 27 -18.34 -16.68 6.46
C CYS A 27 -17.54 -16.22 5.21
N PRO A 28 -16.36 -15.59 5.38
CA PRO A 28 -15.53 -15.18 4.24
C PRO A 28 -14.94 -16.38 3.48
N GLN A 29 -14.67 -17.47 4.20
CA GLN A 29 -14.06 -18.68 3.69
C GLN A 29 -14.70 -19.91 4.37
N LYS A 30 -14.82 -21.04 3.67
CA LYS A 30 -15.22 -22.32 4.26
C LYS A 30 -14.38 -23.49 3.76
N GLN A 31 -14.20 -24.49 4.63
CA GLN A 31 -13.58 -25.76 4.29
C GLN A 31 -14.54 -26.67 3.53
N GLY A 32 -14.01 -27.46 2.61
CA GLY A 32 -14.72 -28.58 2.03
C GLY A 32 -13.77 -29.65 1.48
N VAL A 33 -14.36 -30.80 1.15
CA VAL A 33 -13.71 -31.96 0.54
C VAL A 33 -14.11 -32.03 -0.93
N CYS A 34 -13.19 -32.38 -1.83
CA CYS A 34 -13.45 -32.48 -3.27
C CYS A 34 -13.93 -33.88 -3.70
N PRO A 35 -15.25 -34.19 -3.79
CA PRO A 35 -15.71 -35.47 -4.32
C PRO A 35 -15.36 -35.73 -5.79
N ARG A 36 -15.10 -34.69 -6.61
CA ARG A 36 -14.56 -34.85 -7.97
C ARG A 36 -13.91 -33.57 -8.49
N VAL A 37 -12.90 -33.72 -9.33
CA VAL A 37 -12.27 -32.65 -10.09
C VAL A 37 -12.59 -32.83 -11.57
N SER A 38 -12.90 -31.75 -12.28
CA SER A 38 -13.39 -31.81 -13.67
C SER A 38 -13.00 -30.55 -14.47
N THR A 39 -12.78 -30.69 -15.76
CA THR A 39 -12.68 -29.54 -16.67
C THR A 39 -14.04 -29.21 -17.28
N ARG A 40 -14.29 -27.94 -17.59
CA ARG A 40 -15.46 -27.50 -18.38
C ARG A 40 -15.06 -26.44 -19.39
N THR A 41 -15.78 -26.41 -20.50
CA THR A 41 -15.74 -25.30 -21.46
C THR A 41 -16.44 -24.06 -20.88
N PRO A 42 -15.94 -22.84 -21.15
CA PRO A 42 -16.58 -21.59 -20.77
C PRO A 42 -17.78 -21.26 -21.68
N LYS A 43 -18.52 -20.21 -21.34
CA LYS A 43 -19.50 -19.60 -22.22
C LYS A 43 -18.81 -18.93 -23.42
N LYS A 44 -19.34 -19.14 -24.63
CA LYS A 44 -19.05 -18.33 -25.84
C LYS A 44 -19.14 -16.82 -25.49
N PRO A 45 -18.21 -15.95 -25.90
CA PRO A 45 -17.24 -16.11 -27.00
C PRO A 45 -15.96 -16.88 -26.66
N ASN A 46 -15.66 -17.15 -25.39
CA ASN A 46 -14.37 -17.69 -24.98
C ASN A 46 -14.24 -19.19 -25.30
N SER A 47 -13.01 -19.65 -25.58
CA SER A 47 -12.65 -21.05 -25.78
C SER A 47 -11.43 -21.40 -24.92
N ALA A 48 -11.61 -22.31 -23.96
CA ALA A 48 -10.56 -22.81 -23.06
C ALA A 48 -11.06 -24.05 -22.29
N LEU A 49 -10.17 -24.76 -21.60
CA LEU A 49 -10.54 -25.73 -20.57
C LEU A 49 -10.38 -25.10 -19.18
N ARG A 50 -11.49 -24.87 -18.47
CA ARG A 50 -11.49 -24.30 -17.10
C ARG A 50 -11.49 -25.42 -16.07
N LYS A 51 -10.52 -25.41 -15.15
CA LYS A 51 -10.34 -26.41 -14.07
C LYS A 51 -11.29 -26.11 -12.91
N ILE A 52 -12.18 -27.05 -12.58
CA ILE A 52 -13.26 -26.87 -11.60
C ILE A 52 -13.34 -28.09 -10.66
N ALA A 53 -13.31 -27.85 -9.35
CA ALA A 53 -13.66 -28.87 -8.37
C ALA A 53 -15.16 -28.82 -8.05
N LYS A 54 -15.81 -29.98 -7.94
CA LYS A 54 -17.02 -30.11 -7.11
C LYS A 54 -16.52 -30.26 -5.68
N VAL A 55 -17.03 -29.45 -4.76
CA VAL A 55 -16.61 -29.46 -3.36
C VAL A 55 -17.83 -29.53 -2.45
N ARG A 56 -17.80 -30.46 -1.50
CA ARG A 56 -18.78 -30.56 -0.41
C ARG A 56 -18.24 -29.82 0.79
N LEU A 57 -18.88 -28.70 1.13
CA LEU A 57 -18.50 -27.86 2.26
C LEU A 57 -18.89 -28.50 3.60
N SER A 58 -18.30 -28.00 4.70
CA SER A 58 -18.64 -28.43 6.07
C SER A 58 -20.11 -28.26 6.45
N ASN A 59 -20.82 -27.29 5.84
CA ASN A 59 -22.27 -27.10 5.95
C ASN A 59 -23.10 -28.04 5.06
N ARG A 60 -22.49 -29.12 4.52
CA ARG A 60 -23.11 -30.13 3.65
C ARG A 60 -23.59 -29.61 2.28
N HIS A 61 -23.31 -28.35 1.93
CA HIS A 61 -23.61 -27.82 0.60
C HIS A 61 -22.57 -28.29 -0.43
N ASP A 62 -23.07 -28.86 -1.53
CA ASP A 62 -22.28 -29.18 -2.72
C ASP A 62 -22.20 -27.96 -3.64
N ILE A 63 -20.99 -27.46 -3.89
CA ILE A 63 -20.75 -26.31 -4.78
C ILE A 63 -19.68 -26.61 -5.84
N PHE A 64 -19.66 -25.79 -6.89
CA PHE A 64 -18.57 -25.78 -7.88
C PHE A 64 -17.63 -24.61 -7.61
N ALA A 65 -16.34 -24.93 -7.46
CA ALA A 65 -15.28 -23.96 -7.19
C ALA A 65 -14.23 -23.98 -8.32
N HIS A 66 -13.83 -22.80 -8.80
CA HIS A 66 -12.77 -22.65 -9.79
C HIS A 66 -11.39 -22.80 -9.13
N ILE A 67 -10.49 -23.50 -9.81
CA ILE A 67 -9.10 -23.67 -9.38
C ILE A 67 -8.25 -22.62 -10.12
N PRO A 68 -7.76 -21.55 -9.45
CA PRO A 68 -7.08 -20.45 -10.12
C PRO A 68 -5.64 -20.83 -10.54
N GLY A 69 -5.16 -20.21 -11.61
CA GLY A 69 -3.79 -20.34 -12.12
C GLY A 69 -3.45 -21.69 -12.76
N GLU A 70 -2.16 -21.89 -13.01
CA GLU A 70 -1.62 -23.02 -13.77
C GLU A 70 -1.36 -24.26 -12.90
N GLY A 71 -1.21 -25.43 -13.55
CA GLY A 71 -1.19 -26.74 -12.87
C GLY A 71 -2.42 -27.00 -11.97
N HIS A 72 -2.41 -28.11 -11.21
CA HIS A 72 -3.07 -28.30 -9.90
C HIS A 72 -2.78 -29.72 -9.37
N ASN A 73 -2.79 -29.88 -8.05
CA ASN A 73 -2.51 -31.15 -7.35
C ASN A 73 -3.79 -31.83 -6.78
N LEU A 74 -4.99 -31.31 -7.09
CA LEU A 74 -6.21 -31.84 -6.46
C LEU A 74 -6.60 -33.19 -7.06
N GLN A 75 -6.79 -34.15 -6.16
CA GLN A 75 -7.32 -35.47 -6.43
C GLN A 75 -8.73 -35.55 -5.85
N GLU A 76 -9.36 -36.73 -5.95
CA GLU A 76 -10.58 -37.01 -5.22
C GLU A 76 -10.30 -37.03 -3.71
N HIS A 77 -11.27 -36.58 -2.93
CA HIS A 77 -11.20 -36.45 -1.46
C HIS A 77 -10.16 -35.46 -0.90
N SER A 78 -9.40 -34.74 -1.75
CA SER A 78 -8.53 -33.65 -1.28
C SER A 78 -9.33 -32.57 -0.54
N MET A 79 -8.80 -32.10 0.59
CA MET A 79 -9.33 -31.00 1.38
C MET A 79 -8.88 -29.65 0.82
N VAL A 80 -9.84 -28.73 0.70
CA VAL A 80 -9.57 -27.37 0.21
C VAL A 80 -10.15 -26.30 1.15
N LEU A 81 -9.72 -25.06 0.93
CA LEU A 81 -10.33 -23.87 1.49
C LEU A 81 -10.91 -23.03 0.34
N ILE A 82 -12.17 -22.63 0.49
CA ILE A 82 -12.93 -21.93 -0.55
C ILE A 82 -13.23 -20.51 -0.11
N ARG A 83 -13.07 -19.56 -1.03
CA ARG A 83 -13.58 -18.18 -0.93
C ARG A 83 -14.71 -17.90 -1.91
N GLY A 84 -15.50 -16.87 -1.62
CA GLY A 84 -16.47 -16.33 -2.56
C GLY A 84 -15.80 -15.71 -3.80
N GLY A 85 -16.46 -15.77 -4.95
CA GLY A 85 -16.04 -15.10 -6.18
C GLY A 85 -16.57 -15.83 -7.40
N ARG A 86 -17.33 -15.12 -8.24
CA ARG A 86 -17.95 -15.71 -9.44
C ARG A 86 -17.00 -15.60 -10.63
N VAL A 87 -16.73 -16.71 -11.29
CA VAL A 87 -16.11 -16.70 -12.62
C VAL A 87 -17.14 -16.19 -13.64
N LYS A 88 -16.78 -15.15 -14.41
CA LYS A 88 -17.67 -14.57 -15.44
C LYS A 88 -17.99 -15.60 -16.54
N ASP A 89 -16.95 -16.33 -16.95
CA ASP A 89 -16.95 -17.28 -18.07
C ASP A 89 -17.67 -18.60 -17.80
N SER A 90 -17.60 -19.12 -16.56
CA SER A 90 -18.10 -20.46 -16.21
C SER A 90 -19.45 -20.38 -15.51
N PRO A 91 -20.57 -20.71 -16.18
CA PRO A 91 -21.89 -20.66 -15.56
C PRO A 91 -21.97 -21.64 -14.37
N GLY A 92 -22.64 -21.20 -13.30
CA GLY A 92 -22.79 -21.97 -12.06
C GLY A 92 -21.59 -21.93 -11.09
N VAL A 93 -20.40 -21.47 -11.53
CA VAL A 93 -19.20 -21.41 -10.67
C VAL A 93 -19.16 -20.07 -9.91
N LYS A 94 -19.50 -20.11 -8.63
CA LYS A 94 -19.69 -18.92 -7.76
C LYS A 94 -18.59 -18.73 -6.70
N SER A 95 -17.60 -19.62 -6.69
CA SER A 95 -16.55 -19.68 -5.68
C SER A 95 -15.18 -20.05 -6.29
N HIS A 96 -14.11 -19.77 -5.55
CA HIS A 96 -12.74 -20.14 -5.91
C HIS A 96 -12.06 -20.93 -4.79
N CYS A 97 -11.22 -21.90 -5.16
CA CYS A 97 -10.29 -22.52 -4.22
C CYS A 97 -9.11 -21.56 -3.93
N ILE A 98 -8.67 -21.50 -2.67
CA ILE A 98 -7.47 -20.75 -2.25
C ILE A 98 -6.24 -21.64 -2.42
N ARG A 99 -5.21 -21.12 -3.09
CA ARG A 99 -3.93 -21.79 -3.34
C ARG A 99 -2.99 -21.64 -2.15
N GLY A 100 -2.15 -22.65 -1.91
CA GLY A 100 -1.17 -22.67 -0.82
C GLY A 100 -1.75 -22.99 0.56
N VAL A 101 -3.01 -23.46 0.63
CA VAL A 101 -3.71 -23.76 1.88
C VAL A 101 -4.40 -25.11 1.79
N LYS A 102 -4.22 -25.95 2.82
CA LYS A 102 -4.52 -27.39 2.79
C LYS A 102 -3.79 -28.08 1.63
N ASP A 103 -4.44 -29.05 0.99
CA ASP A 103 -3.85 -29.94 -0.01
C ASP A 103 -3.63 -29.24 -1.37
N LEU A 104 -4.27 -28.07 -1.56
CA LEU A 104 -4.08 -27.27 -2.76
C LEU A 104 -2.76 -26.48 -2.68
N LEU A 105 -1.69 -27.08 -3.19
CA LEU A 105 -0.37 -26.45 -3.29
C LEU A 105 -0.40 -25.11 -4.06
N GLY A 106 0.51 -24.22 -3.65
CA GLY A 106 0.82 -22.98 -4.36
C GLY A 106 1.45 -23.26 -5.73
N ILE A 107 1.51 -22.24 -6.57
CA ILE A 107 2.13 -22.33 -7.90
C ILE A 107 3.61 -21.92 -7.75
N PRO A 108 4.58 -22.75 -8.19
CA PRO A 108 6.00 -22.47 -8.04
C PRO A 108 6.56 -21.64 -9.21
N ASP A 109 6.09 -20.40 -9.39
CA ASP A 109 6.50 -19.55 -10.52
C ASP A 109 7.15 -18.21 -10.09
N PRO A 110 8.04 -17.63 -10.92
CA PRO A 110 8.94 -16.55 -10.51
C PRO A 110 8.38 -15.12 -10.67
N SER A 111 8.84 -14.27 -9.76
CA SER A 111 9.07 -12.82 -9.88
C SER A 111 7.95 -11.76 -10.07
N SER A 112 6.68 -12.02 -10.41
CA SER A 112 5.69 -10.91 -10.61
C SER A 112 4.53 -10.79 -9.59
N ASP A 113 3.58 -11.72 -9.49
CA ASP A 113 2.29 -11.50 -8.78
C ASP A 113 2.08 -12.32 -7.48
N SER A 114 3.01 -12.20 -6.51
CA SER A 114 3.05 -13.13 -5.37
C SER A 114 2.13 -12.88 -4.17
N SER A 115 1.18 -11.92 -4.23
CA SER A 115 0.25 -11.67 -3.12
C SER A 115 -1.00 -12.57 -3.13
N LEU A 116 -1.38 -13.10 -4.31
CA LEU A 116 -2.59 -13.91 -4.50
C LEU A 116 -2.34 -15.44 -4.46
N PHE A 117 -1.07 -15.85 -4.47
CA PHE A 117 -0.63 -17.24 -4.50
C PHE A 117 0.51 -17.41 -3.49
N SER A 118 0.25 -18.08 -2.37
CA SER A 118 1.19 -18.12 -1.23
C SER A 118 2.59 -18.61 -1.61
N LYS A 119 3.58 -17.72 -1.48
CA LYS A 119 4.98 -18.12 -1.32
C LYS A 119 5.18 -18.75 0.06
N LYS A 120 5.90 -19.87 0.12
CA LYS A 120 6.67 -20.25 1.32
C LYS A 120 7.90 -19.34 1.35
N ASN A 121 8.20 -18.70 2.48
CA ASN A 121 9.19 -17.63 2.52
C ASN A 121 10.62 -18.11 2.22
N LEU A 122 11.33 -17.26 1.48
CA LEU A 122 12.65 -17.48 0.92
C LEU A 122 13.76 -17.24 1.97
N VAL A 123 13.89 -18.13 2.95
CA VAL A 123 14.93 -18.02 4.02
C VAL A 123 16.36 -18.09 3.46
N ILE A 124 16.55 -18.62 2.25
CA ILE A 124 17.85 -18.98 1.68
C ILE A 124 18.66 -17.76 1.17
N THR A 125 18.04 -16.62 0.87
CA THR A 125 18.77 -15.46 0.31
C THR A 125 19.54 -14.67 1.36
N PHE A 126 19.09 -14.64 2.63
CA PHE A 126 19.75 -13.89 3.69
C PHE A 126 21.13 -14.45 4.07
N LEU A 127 21.31 -15.78 4.06
CA LEU A 127 22.63 -16.38 4.35
C LEU A 127 23.68 -16.12 3.28
N ARG A 128 23.30 -15.81 2.02
CA ARG A 128 24.28 -15.53 0.96
C ARG A 128 24.81 -14.10 0.96
N LEU A 129 24.07 -13.10 1.46
CA LEU A 129 24.59 -11.74 1.62
C LEU A 129 25.46 -11.59 2.87
N GLY A 130 25.12 -12.27 3.97
CA GLY A 130 25.89 -12.17 5.23
C GLY A 130 27.36 -12.57 5.08
N LEU A 131 27.66 -13.59 4.26
CA LEU A 131 29.03 -14.04 4.04
C LEU A 131 29.86 -13.08 3.17
N LEU A 132 29.22 -12.34 2.27
CA LEU A 132 29.90 -11.37 1.37
C LEU A 132 30.30 -10.07 2.10
N LEU A 133 29.56 -9.67 3.13
CA LEU A 133 29.86 -8.46 3.92
C LEU A 133 31.00 -8.67 4.95
N LEU A 134 31.34 -9.91 5.28
CA LEU A 134 32.47 -10.23 6.18
C LEU A 134 33.83 -10.25 5.46
N ILE A 135 33.87 -10.53 4.16
CA ILE A 135 35.11 -10.58 3.36
C ILE A 135 35.91 -9.25 3.43
N PRO A 136 35.32 -8.05 3.24
CA PRO A 136 36.09 -6.81 3.35
C PRO A 136 36.58 -6.53 4.78
N TYR A 137 35.81 -6.89 5.82
CA TYR A 137 36.23 -6.74 7.22
C TYR A 137 37.44 -7.62 7.56
N ILE A 138 37.47 -8.87 7.08
CA ILE A 138 38.59 -9.78 7.29
C ILE A 138 39.85 -9.28 6.55
N PHE A 139 39.70 -8.72 5.34
CA PHE A 139 40.82 -8.18 4.58
C PHE A 139 41.42 -6.92 5.21
N PHE A 140 40.57 -6.01 5.71
CA PHE A 140 40.98 -4.78 6.40
C PHE A 140 41.72 -5.03 7.72
N CYS A 141 41.43 -6.15 8.41
CA CYS A 141 42.16 -6.56 9.60
C CYS A 141 43.56 -7.14 9.35
N PHE A 142 43.87 -7.61 8.13
CA PHE A 142 45.15 -8.26 7.81
C PHE A 142 46.11 -7.37 7.01
N TYR A 143 45.60 -6.40 6.25
CA TYR A 143 46.41 -5.47 5.45
C TYR A 143 45.92 -4.04 5.69
N GLY A 144 46.78 -3.21 6.30
CA GLY A 144 46.46 -1.81 6.66
C GLY A 144 46.17 -0.91 5.46
N CYS A 145 45.78 0.34 5.74
CA CYS A 145 45.11 1.28 4.82
C CYS A 145 45.77 1.59 3.45
N GLU A 146 46.98 1.15 3.17
CA GLU A 146 47.75 1.41 1.94
C GLU A 146 47.28 0.60 0.70
N SER A 147 46.23 -0.23 0.79
CA SER A 147 45.90 -1.22 -0.26
C SER A 147 44.48 -1.17 -0.86
N ILE A 148 43.68 -0.14 -0.58
CA ILE A 148 42.32 0.00 -1.15
C ILE A 148 42.36 0.19 -2.68
N ILE A 149 43.34 0.95 -3.19
CA ILE A 149 43.46 1.28 -4.63
C ILE A 149 43.82 0.03 -5.47
N GLN A 150 44.66 -0.88 -4.94
CA GLN A 150 45.05 -2.12 -5.63
C GLN A 150 43.88 -3.10 -5.79
N PHE A 151 43.00 -3.21 -4.79
CA PHE A 151 41.87 -4.16 -4.84
C PHE A 151 40.82 -3.77 -5.88
N GLN A 152 40.64 -2.47 -6.12
CA GLN A 152 39.70 -1.94 -7.11
C GLN A 152 40.14 -2.24 -8.56
N TYR A 153 41.46 -2.24 -8.84
CA TYR A 153 42.01 -2.70 -10.12
C TYR A 153 41.88 -4.22 -10.33
N PHE A 154 42.02 -5.03 -9.26
CA PHE A 154 41.87 -6.48 -9.36
C PHE A 154 40.44 -6.92 -9.75
N LEU A 155 39.42 -6.21 -9.23
CA LEU A 155 38.02 -6.48 -9.59
C LEU A 155 37.67 -6.06 -11.03
N LEU A 156 38.30 -5.01 -11.57
CA LEU A 156 38.18 -4.68 -13.00
C LEU A 156 38.84 -5.74 -13.91
N SER A 157 39.97 -6.33 -13.47
CA SER A 157 40.71 -7.34 -14.25
C SER A 157 39.91 -8.63 -14.50
N LYS A 158 39.07 -9.07 -13.55
CA LYS A 158 38.33 -10.34 -13.65
C LYS A 158 36.89 -10.22 -14.17
N GLY A 159 36.69 -9.35 -15.16
CA GLY A 159 35.63 -9.56 -16.16
C GLY A 159 34.18 -9.48 -15.68
N VAL A 160 33.86 -8.64 -14.69
CA VAL A 160 32.47 -8.42 -14.20
C VAL A 160 31.64 -7.54 -15.16
N HIS A 161 31.83 -7.69 -16.47
CA HIS A 161 31.10 -6.94 -17.50
C HIS A 161 29.65 -7.42 -17.69
N PHE A 162 29.33 -8.62 -17.21
CA PHE A 162 27.99 -9.22 -17.37
C PHE A 162 26.96 -8.68 -16.37
N LEU A 163 27.38 -8.26 -15.17
CA LEU A 163 26.46 -7.80 -14.12
C LEU A 163 25.96 -6.36 -14.38
N PHE A 164 26.81 -5.49 -14.92
CA PHE A 164 26.44 -4.11 -15.26
C PHE A 164 25.38 -4.02 -16.35
N ARG A 165 25.38 -4.96 -17.31
CA ARG A 165 24.44 -4.94 -18.45
C ARG A 165 22.99 -5.28 -18.05
N LEU A 166 22.79 -5.91 -16.89
CA LEU A 166 21.46 -6.24 -16.36
C LEU A 166 20.79 -5.07 -15.61
N LEU A 167 21.57 -4.06 -15.20
CA LEU A 167 21.13 -2.95 -14.35
C LEU A 167 20.91 -1.62 -15.11
N GLY A 168 21.13 -1.59 -16.44
CA GLY A 168 20.77 -0.46 -17.29
C GLY A 168 21.55 0.85 -17.04
N LEU A 169 22.65 0.81 -16.27
CA LEU A 169 23.46 1.99 -15.96
C LEU A 169 24.36 2.34 -17.14
N CYS A 170 23.94 3.34 -17.91
CA CYS A 170 24.71 3.89 -19.02
C CYS A 170 25.66 4.99 -18.50
N GLY A 171 26.98 4.77 -18.63
CA GLY A 171 28.00 5.78 -18.36
C GLY A 171 28.63 5.74 -16.96
N GLY A 172 29.96 5.85 -16.90
CA GLY A 172 30.77 5.78 -15.67
C GLY A 172 30.58 6.92 -14.66
N ALA A 173 29.77 7.95 -14.99
CA ALA A 173 29.42 9.03 -14.07
C ALA A 173 28.38 8.64 -13.01
N GLY A 174 27.70 7.49 -13.16
CA GLY A 174 26.66 7.06 -12.22
C GLY A 174 27.17 6.60 -10.85
N LEU A 175 28.40 6.07 -10.75
CA LEU A 175 28.93 5.54 -9.48
C LEU A 175 29.41 6.63 -8.52
N THR A 176 29.92 7.75 -9.03
CA THR A 176 30.35 8.89 -8.19
C THR A 176 29.15 9.58 -7.54
N LEU A 177 28.05 9.78 -8.28
CA LEU A 177 26.81 10.31 -7.72
C LEU A 177 26.20 9.39 -6.64
N LEU A 178 26.28 8.07 -6.81
CA LEU A 178 25.78 7.11 -5.81
C LEU A 178 26.64 7.09 -4.54
N PHE A 179 27.94 7.41 -4.65
CA PHE A 179 28.82 7.63 -3.50
C PHE A 179 28.53 8.97 -2.79
N CYS A 180 28.30 10.06 -3.53
CA CYS A 180 27.94 11.35 -2.94
C CYS A 180 26.57 11.31 -2.23
N CYS A 181 25.56 10.64 -2.80
CA CYS A 181 24.25 10.45 -2.14
C CYS A 181 24.32 9.64 -0.84
N LEU A 182 25.35 8.80 -0.65
CA LEU A 182 25.56 8.03 0.57
C LEU A 182 26.39 8.76 1.63
N TRP A 183 27.07 9.86 1.28
CA TRP A 183 27.93 10.62 2.20
C TRP A 183 27.60 12.11 2.34
N GLY A 184 26.51 12.59 1.73
CA GLY A 184 25.89 13.87 2.11
C GLY A 184 26.74 15.12 1.87
N PHE A 185 27.32 15.24 0.67
CA PHE A 185 27.82 16.52 0.16
C PHE A 185 26.95 16.98 -1.02
N GLY A 186 26.40 18.20 -0.93
CA GLY A 186 25.59 18.80 -1.98
C GLY A 186 25.71 20.32 -1.93
N ASP A 187 26.40 20.87 -2.93
CA ASP A 187 26.50 22.31 -3.15
C ASP A 187 25.54 22.73 -4.30
N ASP A 188 24.47 23.41 -3.90
CA ASP A 188 23.87 24.61 -4.53
C ASP A 188 23.28 24.69 -5.97
N LEU A 189 22.40 25.71 -6.06
CA LEU A 189 21.74 26.34 -7.22
C LEU A 189 20.53 25.60 -7.84
N SER A 190 19.39 26.22 -8.15
CA SER A 190 18.74 27.50 -7.73
C SER A 190 17.25 27.42 -8.20
N HIS A 191 16.28 28.28 -7.88
CA HIS A 191 16.20 29.57 -7.19
C HIS A 191 14.74 29.79 -6.67
N SER A 192 14.37 31.00 -6.21
CA SER A 192 13.03 31.39 -5.69
C SER A 192 12.69 30.79 -4.31
N MET A 193 12.41 31.54 -3.24
CA MET A 193 12.11 32.98 -3.06
C MET A 193 12.69 33.49 -1.72
N MET A 194 12.75 34.81 -1.56
CA MET A 194 13.27 35.50 -0.36
C MET A 194 12.69 34.95 0.97
N ALA A 195 13.55 34.38 1.81
CA ALA A 195 13.38 34.35 3.26
C ALA A 195 14.73 34.74 3.88
N GLY A 196 14.73 35.67 4.84
CA GLY A 196 15.96 36.10 5.49
C GLY A 196 16.42 35.06 6.51
N ASP A 197 17.66 34.60 6.41
CA ASP A 197 18.30 33.78 7.43
C ASP A 197 18.69 34.66 8.64
N ASP A 198 17.74 34.90 9.55
CA ASP A 198 18.02 35.50 10.85
C ASP A 198 18.69 34.46 11.78
N PRO A 199 19.95 34.68 12.24
CA PRO A 199 20.76 33.64 12.88
C PRO A 199 20.45 33.42 14.38
N HIS A 200 19.17 33.40 14.76
CA HIS A 200 18.77 33.23 16.17
C HIS A 200 17.40 32.54 16.39
N ILE A 201 17.09 31.48 15.63
CA ILE A 201 15.90 30.65 15.87
C ILE A 201 16.29 29.43 16.72
N ASP A 202 15.72 29.34 17.93
CA ASP A 202 15.93 28.18 18.81
C ASP A 202 15.42 26.89 18.15
N PRO A 203 16.23 25.81 18.08
CA PRO A 203 15.81 24.56 17.43
C PRO A 203 14.61 23.89 18.13
N ALA A 204 14.43 24.18 19.43
CA ALA A 204 13.27 23.74 20.20
C ALA A 204 11.97 24.46 19.80
N LEU A 205 12.03 25.73 19.38
CA LEU A 205 10.86 26.47 18.92
C LEU A 205 10.39 25.92 17.57
N LEU A 206 11.31 25.73 16.62
CA LEU A 206 11.03 25.16 15.29
C LEU A 206 10.39 23.75 15.40
N GLN A 207 10.86 22.92 16.32
CA GLN A 207 10.28 21.60 16.57
C GLN A 207 8.83 21.67 17.06
N VAL A 208 8.51 22.58 17.99
CA VAL A 208 7.16 22.72 18.56
C VAL A 208 6.22 23.41 17.54
N GLN A 209 6.72 24.37 16.76
CA GLN A 209 5.99 24.94 15.61
C GLN A 209 5.63 23.86 14.59
N GLY A 210 6.58 23.01 14.19
CA GLY A 210 6.31 21.88 13.29
C GLY A 210 5.25 20.91 13.84
N GLN A 211 5.23 20.66 15.16
CA GLN A 211 4.17 19.87 15.80
C GLN A 211 2.80 20.56 15.75
N LEU A 212 2.75 21.88 15.93
CA LEU A 212 1.51 22.66 15.86
C LEU A 212 0.95 22.69 14.43
N HIS A 213 1.77 22.98 13.42
CA HIS A 213 1.38 22.92 12.01
C HIS A 213 0.89 21.51 11.63
N ALA A 214 1.59 20.45 12.05
CA ALA A 214 1.15 19.08 11.81
C ALA A 214 -0.23 18.78 12.41
N LEU A 215 -0.48 19.19 13.66
CA LEU A 215 -1.74 18.97 14.34
C LEU A 215 -2.90 19.75 13.71
N VAL A 216 -2.72 21.03 13.39
CA VAL A 216 -3.74 21.85 12.73
C VAL A 216 -4.08 21.28 11.35
N ARG A 217 -3.06 20.88 10.57
CA ARG A 217 -3.24 20.23 9.26
C ARG A 217 -3.99 18.90 9.34
N GLU A 218 -3.73 18.07 10.35
CA GLU A 218 -4.49 16.83 10.58
C GLU A 218 -5.95 17.09 10.96
N GLN A 219 -6.22 18.09 11.82
CA GLN A 219 -7.57 18.49 12.19
C GLN A 219 -8.35 19.05 10.98
N LEU A 220 -7.73 19.92 10.17
CA LEU A 220 -8.29 20.45 8.93
C LEU A 220 -8.61 19.33 7.94
N ARG A 221 -7.65 18.42 7.69
CA ARG A 221 -7.86 17.26 6.81
C ARG A 221 -9.00 16.37 7.30
N HIS A 222 -9.07 16.10 8.61
CA HIS A 222 -10.16 15.31 9.20
C HIS A 222 -11.52 15.99 9.03
N TYR A 223 -11.59 17.32 9.22
CA TYR A 223 -12.81 18.10 9.06
C TYR A 223 -13.30 18.08 7.61
N CYS A 224 -12.39 18.31 6.65
CA CYS A 224 -12.67 18.32 5.23
C CYS A 224 -13.05 16.91 4.71
N GLU A 225 -12.24 15.88 4.94
CA GLU A 225 -12.46 14.51 4.43
C GLU A 225 -13.53 13.71 5.22
N ARG A 226 -14.24 14.33 6.16
CA ARG A 226 -15.19 13.66 7.07
C ARG A 226 -16.27 12.88 6.31
N GLY A 227 -16.31 11.56 6.55
CA GLY A 227 -17.25 10.63 5.92
C GLY A 227 -16.70 9.90 4.68
N ARG A 228 -15.51 10.24 4.18
CA ARG A 228 -14.82 9.44 3.15
C ARG A 228 -14.13 8.21 3.77
N PRO A 229 -14.19 7.03 3.12
CA PRO A 229 -13.37 5.89 3.52
C PRO A 229 -11.89 6.15 3.23
N GLN A 230 -10.98 5.54 3.99
CA GLN A 230 -9.56 5.87 4.01
C GLN A 230 -8.85 5.76 2.65
N TRP A 231 -9.29 4.84 1.77
CA TRP A 231 -8.76 4.66 0.41
C TRP A 231 -9.25 5.71 -0.61
N LEU A 232 -10.16 6.60 -0.22
CA LEU A 232 -10.69 7.71 -1.03
C LEU A 232 -10.24 9.08 -0.50
N ARG A 233 -9.26 9.10 0.42
CA ARG A 233 -8.59 10.33 0.87
C ARG A 233 -7.69 10.89 -0.23
N SER A 234 -7.59 12.21 -0.36
CA SER A 234 -6.69 12.83 -1.32
C SER A 234 -5.24 12.65 -0.88
N ASN A 235 -4.48 11.92 -1.70
CA ASN A 235 -3.03 11.75 -1.57
C ASN A 235 -2.28 12.33 -2.79
N SER A 236 -2.92 13.22 -3.56
CA SER A 236 -2.23 14.02 -4.58
C SER A 236 -1.35 15.07 -3.90
N GLN A 237 -0.16 15.31 -4.46
CA GLN A 237 0.77 16.34 -3.98
C GLN A 237 0.13 17.73 -4.04
N GLU A 238 -0.66 18.03 -5.08
CA GLU A 238 -1.40 19.29 -5.23
C GLU A 238 -2.37 19.54 -4.06
N GLN A 239 -3.07 18.49 -3.63
CA GLN A 239 -4.00 18.58 -2.50
C GLN A 239 -3.26 18.73 -1.17
N GLN A 240 -2.07 18.12 -1.04
CA GLN A 240 -1.22 18.30 0.15
C GLN A 240 -0.73 19.75 0.26
N ALA A 241 -0.28 20.35 -0.83
CA ALA A 241 0.12 21.76 -0.87
C ALA A 241 -1.03 22.72 -0.49
N ILE A 242 -2.26 22.46 -0.97
CA ILE A 242 -3.45 23.25 -0.59
C ILE A 242 -3.76 23.13 0.91
N TYR A 243 -3.58 21.95 1.52
CA TYR A 243 -3.74 21.79 2.97
C TYR A 243 -2.62 22.46 3.77
N GLU A 244 -1.41 22.57 3.23
CA GLU A 244 -0.29 23.29 3.84
C GLU A 244 -0.56 24.80 3.81
N GLU A 245 -0.85 25.38 2.64
CA GLU A 245 -1.21 26.80 2.49
C GLU A 245 -2.37 27.22 3.41
N ALA A 246 -3.44 26.42 3.46
CA ALA A 246 -4.57 26.67 4.35
C ALA A 246 -4.21 26.57 5.84
N THR A 247 -3.25 25.71 6.21
CA THR A 247 -2.78 25.60 7.60
C THR A 247 -2.03 26.87 8.01
N ASP A 248 -1.17 27.39 7.15
CA ASP A 248 -0.38 28.60 7.44
C ASP A 248 -1.28 29.86 7.52
N GLN A 249 -2.32 29.94 6.68
CA GLN A 249 -3.37 30.96 6.78
C GLN A 249 -4.16 30.89 8.10
N ILE A 250 -4.40 29.69 8.64
CA ILE A 250 -5.11 29.52 9.91
C ILE A 250 -4.19 29.85 11.10
N ILE A 251 -2.91 29.51 11.04
CA ILE A 251 -1.96 29.78 12.13
C ILE A 251 -1.60 31.26 12.21
N SER A 252 -1.44 31.95 11.07
CA SER A 252 -1.28 33.40 11.04
C SER A 252 -2.49 34.15 11.63
N GLN A 253 -3.72 33.67 11.42
CA GLN A 253 -4.94 34.22 12.05
C GLN A 253 -5.01 34.04 13.57
N LEU A 254 -4.20 33.15 14.16
CA LEU A 254 -4.18 32.91 15.61
C LEU A 254 -3.16 33.80 16.36
N GLU A 255 -2.35 34.58 15.64
CA GLU A 255 -1.38 35.56 16.18
C GLU A 255 -0.54 35.02 17.37
N ILE A 256 -0.10 33.77 17.27
CA ILE A 256 0.62 33.09 18.37
C ILE A 256 2.02 33.72 18.53
N PRO A 257 2.40 34.19 19.72
CA PRO A 257 3.73 34.75 19.95
C PRO A 257 4.81 33.67 19.82
N ASN A 258 6.02 34.08 19.40
CA ASN A 258 7.18 33.22 19.16
C ASN A 258 7.85 32.68 20.44
N ASP A 259 7.06 32.23 21.41
CA ASP A 259 7.53 31.55 22.63
C ASP A 259 7.19 30.04 22.61
N VAL A 260 8.11 29.25 23.18
CA VAL A 260 8.02 27.78 23.24
C VAL A 260 6.92 27.30 24.20
N GLN A 261 6.66 28.00 25.30
CA GLN A 261 5.61 27.59 26.26
C GLN A 261 4.22 27.89 25.70
N GLU A 262 4.02 29.03 25.03
CA GLU A 262 2.75 29.36 24.39
C GLU A 262 2.37 28.34 23.31
N HIS A 263 3.29 27.97 22.43
CA HIS A 263 3.04 26.91 21.44
C HIS A 263 2.70 25.56 22.09
N ARG A 264 3.32 25.21 23.24
CA ARG A 264 2.99 24.00 24.02
C ARG A 264 1.63 24.08 24.69
N THR A 265 1.22 25.25 25.17
CA THR A 265 -0.10 25.50 25.75
C THR A 265 -1.18 25.37 24.68
N TRP A 266 -0.97 25.96 23.50
CA TRP A 266 -1.84 25.78 22.33
C TRP A 266 -1.94 24.32 21.88
N LEU A 267 -0.83 23.58 21.78
CA LEU A 267 -0.86 22.14 21.48
C LEU A 267 -1.75 21.36 22.47
N LYS A 268 -1.57 21.56 23.78
CA LYS A 268 -2.41 20.92 24.80
C LYS A 268 -3.87 21.31 24.68
N HIS A 269 -4.16 22.59 24.43
CA HIS A 269 -5.51 23.10 24.28
C HIS A 269 -6.23 22.51 23.05
N LEU A 270 -5.56 22.45 21.89
CA LEU A 270 -6.12 21.88 20.67
C LEU A 270 -6.28 20.35 20.73
N GLN A 271 -5.44 19.65 21.50
CA GLN A 271 -5.59 18.23 21.79
C GLN A 271 -6.80 17.94 22.69
N ALA A 272 -7.03 18.78 23.71
CA ALA A 272 -8.18 18.66 24.61
C ALA A 272 -9.50 19.03 23.91
N ASN A 273 -9.50 20.10 23.10
CA ASN A 273 -10.69 20.70 22.50
C ASN A 273 -10.62 20.73 20.96
N PRO A 274 -10.77 19.59 20.25
CA PRO A 274 -10.59 19.50 18.80
C PRO A 274 -11.68 20.21 17.96
N THR A 275 -12.71 20.77 18.60
CA THR A 275 -13.79 21.54 17.95
C THR A 275 -13.51 23.05 17.88
N THR A 276 -12.48 23.53 18.57
CA THR A 276 -12.15 24.97 18.69
C THR A 276 -11.96 25.66 17.34
N LEU A 277 -11.19 25.05 16.44
CA LEU A 277 -10.86 25.62 15.12
C LEU A 277 -11.95 25.40 14.05
N TYR A 278 -13.10 24.77 14.38
CA TYR A 278 -14.14 24.45 13.39
C TYR A 278 -14.75 25.69 12.71
N GLY A 279 -14.73 26.85 13.37
CA GLY A 279 -15.12 28.12 12.77
C GLY A 279 -14.19 28.52 11.62
N LEU A 280 -12.88 28.38 11.83
CA LEU A 280 -11.83 28.73 10.86
C LEU A 280 -11.71 27.69 9.73
N PHE A 281 -12.01 26.42 9.98
CA PHE A 281 -12.02 25.37 8.95
C PHE A 281 -13.21 25.44 7.99
N LYS A 282 -14.31 26.10 8.38
CA LYS A 282 -15.55 26.18 7.60
C LYS A 282 -15.37 26.66 6.14
N PRO A 283 -14.67 27.77 5.84
CA PRO A 283 -14.48 28.25 4.46
C PRO A 283 -13.75 27.24 3.57
N TYR A 284 -12.72 26.55 4.08
CA TYR A 284 -11.87 25.65 3.29
C TYR A 284 -12.57 24.36 2.81
N ARG A 285 -13.73 24.02 3.38
CA ARG A 285 -14.44 22.77 3.04
C ARG A 285 -15.06 22.76 1.63
N VAL A 286 -15.43 23.91 1.07
CA VAL A 286 -16.00 24.01 -0.28
C VAL A 286 -14.93 24.06 -1.39
N PRO A 287 -13.92 24.97 -1.35
CA PRO A 287 -12.97 25.12 -2.44
C PRO A 287 -12.06 23.89 -2.62
N ILE A 288 -11.61 23.25 -1.53
CA ILE A 288 -10.68 22.10 -1.61
C ILE A 288 -11.28 20.90 -2.36
N PHE A 289 -12.61 20.73 -2.34
CA PHE A 289 -13.30 19.64 -3.03
C PHE A 289 -13.97 20.03 -4.35
N GLY A 290 -13.83 21.28 -4.81
CA GLY A 290 -14.28 21.72 -6.14
C GLY A 290 -15.75 21.40 -6.43
N ILE A 291 -16.65 21.74 -5.49
CA ILE A 291 -18.09 21.66 -5.74
C ILE A 291 -18.58 23.03 -6.22
N GLU A 292 -18.66 23.19 -7.54
CA GLU A 292 -19.67 24.05 -8.19
C GLU A 292 -21.04 23.33 -8.18
#